data_AF-A0A953ZCQ5-F1
#
_entry.id   AF-A0A953ZCQ5-F1
#
_cell.length_a   1.000
_cell.length_b   1.000
_cell.length_c   1.000
_cell.angle_alpha   90.00
_cell.angle_beta   90.00
_cell.angle_gamma   90.00
#
_symmetry.space_group_name_H-M   'P 1'
#
loop_
_entity.id
_entity.type
_entity.pdbx_description
1 polymer ?
#
loop_
_entity_poly.entity_id
_entity_poly.type
_entity_poly.pdbx_seq_one_letter_code
_entity_poly.pdbx_strand_id
1 'polypeptide(L)'
;MARSTSQSQTEKLPRPTARHATPGELRTIDAKQPEDRTDFDLLKLYVKREDNTAFEALVQRHRRQVYNFVYKMVGKAEAAEDIFQETFLRVIKNAHT
;
A
#
# COMPACT_ATOMS: atom_id res chain seq x y z
N MET A 1 -52.95 30.27 2.53
CA MET A 1 -52.47 30.45 1.15
C MET A 1 -50.98 30.85 1.24
N ALA A 2 -49.98 30.30 0.57
CA ALA A 2 -49.87 29.22 -0.41
C ALA A 2 -48.40 28.73 -0.49
N ARG A 3 -48.25 27.41 -0.68
CA ARG A 3 -47.26 26.65 -1.50
C ARG A 3 -45.76 26.58 -1.13
N SER A 4 -45.35 25.32 -0.97
CA SER A 4 -44.10 24.61 -1.32
C SER A 4 -42.97 25.38 -1.99
N THR A 5 -41.71 24.99 -1.72
CA THR A 5 -40.83 24.30 -2.69
C THR A 5 -39.61 23.68 -1.98
N SER A 6 -39.41 22.39 -2.25
CA SER A 6 -38.26 21.54 -1.95
C SER A 6 -36.98 22.05 -2.61
N GLN A 7 -35.81 21.90 -1.98
CA GLN A 7 -34.61 21.42 -2.68
C GLN A 7 -33.48 21.00 -1.73
N SER A 8 -33.10 19.75 -1.89
CA SER A 8 -32.00 19.02 -1.27
C SER A 8 -30.65 19.68 -1.58
N GLN A 9 -29.89 20.04 -0.56
CA GLN A 9 -28.46 20.35 -0.71
C GLN A 9 -27.67 19.05 -0.60
N THR A 10 -27.02 18.70 -1.70
CA THR A 10 -26.13 17.56 -1.85
C THR A 10 -24.81 17.83 -1.11
N GLU A 11 -24.45 16.92 -0.20
CA GLU A 11 -23.12 16.85 0.39
C GLU A 11 -22.05 16.69 -0.71
N LYS A 12 -21.04 17.56 -0.70
CA LYS A 12 -19.82 17.40 -1.50
C LYS A 12 -18.65 17.25 -0.55
N LEU A 13 -18.28 16.01 -0.26
CA LEU A 13 -17.09 15.64 0.51
C LEU A 13 -15.83 16.27 -0.14
N PRO A 14 -14.95 16.96 0.62
CA PRO A 14 -13.66 17.38 0.08
C PRO A 14 -12.74 16.16 -0.08
N ARG A 15 -12.05 16.10 -1.24
CA ARG A 15 -11.06 15.05 -1.55
C ARG A 15 -9.82 15.23 -0.67
N PRO A 16 -9.27 14.18 -0.03
CA PRO A 16 -7.99 14.28 0.65
C PRO A 16 -6.85 14.23 -0.39
N THR A 17 -6.27 15.38 -0.69
CA THR A 17 -4.94 15.47 -1.30
C THR A 17 -3.89 15.07 -0.27
N ALA A 18 -3.54 13.79 -0.21
CA ALA A 18 -2.40 13.31 0.56
C ALA A 18 -1.09 13.70 -0.13
N ARG A 19 -0.64 14.94 0.10
CA ARG A 19 0.75 15.37 -0.12
C ARG A 19 1.23 16.23 1.05
N HIS A 20 1.12 15.75 2.28
CA HIS A 20 1.85 16.34 3.40
C HIS A 20 2.14 15.26 4.45
N ALA A 21 3.32 14.65 4.36
CA ALA A 21 3.90 13.97 5.51
C ALA A 21 4.53 15.05 6.40
N THR A 22 3.89 15.37 7.52
CA THR A 22 4.49 16.13 8.63
C THR A 22 5.54 15.24 9.32
N PRO A 23 6.79 15.69 9.48
CA PRO A 23 7.77 15.00 10.32
C PRO A 23 7.51 15.38 11.78
N GLY A 24 7.08 14.41 12.62
CA GLY A 24 7.32 14.51 14.06
C GLY A 24 6.15 14.42 15.04
N GLU A 25 5.12 13.59 14.81
CA GLU A 25 4.20 13.21 15.91
C GLU A 25 4.33 11.72 16.26
N LEU A 26 4.89 11.49 17.46
CA LEU A 26 4.87 10.27 18.26
C LEU A 26 5.43 8.97 17.63
N ARG A 27 6.76 8.88 17.59
CA ARG A 27 7.44 7.57 17.58
C ARG A 27 7.41 6.99 19.00
N THR A 28 6.52 6.03 19.25
CA THR A 28 6.61 5.18 20.43
C THR A 28 7.95 4.46 20.42
N ILE A 29 8.70 4.59 21.50
CA ILE A 29 10.12 4.23 21.67
C ILE A 29 10.43 2.72 21.57
N ASP A 30 9.44 1.84 21.41
CA ASP A 30 9.61 0.38 21.45
C ASP A 30 9.10 -0.39 20.21
N ALA A 31 8.62 0.30 19.16
CA ALA A 31 8.18 -0.36 17.94
C ALA A 31 9.29 -0.31 16.87
N LYS A 32 10.05 -1.41 16.73
CA LYS A 32 11.02 -1.58 15.62
C LYS A 32 10.34 -1.23 14.30
N GLN A 33 10.87 -0.23 13.59
CA GLN A 33 10.26 0.25 12.34
C GLN A 33 10.23 -0.90 11.31
N PRO A 34 9.20 -1.00 10.43
CA PRO A 34 9.09 -2.08 9.45
C PRO A 34 10.37 -2.29 8.62
N GLU A 35 11.05 -1.20 8.25
CA GLU A 35 12.29 -1.18 7.49
C GLU A 35 13.45 -1.93 8.14
N ASP A 36 13.47 -2.07 9.48
CA ASP A 36 14.52 -2.75 10.22
C ASP A 36 14.25 -4.25 10.41
N ARG A 37 13.05 -4.72 10.05
CA ARG A 37 12.61 -6.10 10.25
C ARG A 37 13.05 -6.99 9.09
N THR A 38 13.23 -8.29 9.37
CA THR A 38 13.53 -9.27 8.31
C THR A 38 12.30 -9.48 7.42
N ASP A 39 12.49 -9.97 6.21
CA ASP A 39 11.37 -10.30 5.31
C ASP A 39 10.41 -11.31 5.94
N PHE A 40 10.96 -12.27 6.68
CA PHE A 40 10.18 -13.26 7.42
C PHE A 40 9.32 -12.62 8.51
N ASP A 41 9.88 -11.68 9.28
CA ASP A 41 9.13 -10.96 10.31
C ASP A 41 8.03 -10.09 9.70
N LEU A 42 8.32 -9.42 8.58
CA LEU A 42 7.35 -8.60 7.85
C LEU A 42 6.20 -9.45 7.32
N LEU A 43 6.51 -10.60 6.71
CA LEU A 43 5.50 -11.54 6.24
C LEU A 43 4.64 -12.07 7.39
N LYS A 44 5.26 -12.40 8.53
CA LYS A 44 4.54 -12.86 9.74
C LYS A 44 3.61 -11.78 10.30
N LEU A 45 4.02 -10.52 10.32
CA LEU A 45 3.16 -9.41 10.76
C LEU A 45 1.98 -9.23 9.81
N TYR A 46 2.24 -9.28 8.50
CA TYR A 46 1.21 -9.18 7.50
C TYR A 46 0.16 -10.30 7.62
N VAL A 47 0.61 -11.57 7.67
CA VAL A 47 -0.31 -12.73 7.75
C VAL A 47 -1.06 -12.80 9.07
N LYS A 48 -0.44 -12.45 10.21
CA LYS A 48 -1.07 -12.61 11.54
C LYS A 48 -1.85 -11.39 12.01
N ARG A 49 -1.52 -10.19 11.51
CA ARG A 49 -2.07 -8.92 12.01
C ARG A 49 -2.64 -8.05 10.90
N GLU A 50 -2.69 -8.55 9.66
CA GLU A 50 -3.12 -7.79 8.48
C GLU A 50 -2.36 -6.45 8.36
N ASP A 51 -1.09 -6.44 8.78
CA ASP A 51 -0.28 -5.23 8.85
C ASP A 51 0.18 -4.81 7.45
N ASN A 52 -0.58 -3.91 6.85
CA ASN A 52 -0.29 -3.36 5.52
C ASN A 52 1.05 -2.61 5.45
N THR A 53 1.54 -2.04 6.56
CA THR A 53 2.83 -1.36 6.58
C THR A 53 3.98 -2.35 6.46
N ALA A 54 3.81 -3.55 7.03
CA ALA A 54 4.78 -4.63 6.88
C ALA A 54 4.84 -5.15 5.44
N PHE A 55 3.68 -5.24 4.77
CA PHE A 55 3.62 -5.58 3.35
C PHE A 55 4.26 -4.49 2.47
N GLU A 56 3.95 -3.22 2.72
CA GLU A 56 4.54 -2.12 1.97
C GLU A 56 6.07 -2.11 2.08
N ALA A 57 6.61 -2.34 3.29
CA ALA A 57 8.06 -2.44 3.49
C ALA A 57 8.68 -3.58 2.66
N LEU A 58 8.00 -4.73 2.58
CA LEU A 58 8.43 -5.88 1.77
C LEU A 58 8.40 -5.54 0.27
N VAL A 59 7.34 -4.89 -0.21
CA VAL A 59 7.23 -4.44 -1.61
C VAL A 59 8.31 -3.42 -1.94
N GLN A 60 8.51 -2.40 -1.10
CA GLN A 60 9.51 -1.36 -1.35
C GLN A 60 10.93 -1.93 -1.39
N ARG A 61 11.26 -2.85 -0.48
CA ARG A 61 12.57 -3.52 -0.41
C ARG A 61 12.89 -4.30 -1.69
N HIS A 62 11.89 -4.97 -2.26
CA HIS A 62 12.07 -5.84 -3.43
C HIS A 62 11.73 -5.17 -4.77
N ARG A 63 11.08 -4.00 -4.76
CA ARG A 63 10.61 -3.29 -5.96
C ARG A 63 11.67 -3.22 -7.04
N ARG A 64 12.83 -2.65 -6.71
CA ARG A 64 13.90 -2.44 -7.69
C ARG A 64 14.41 -3.75 -8.30
N GLN A 65 14.62 -4.79 -7.48
CA GLN A 65 15.21 -6.04 -7.95
C GLN A 65 14.22 -6.82 -8.82
N VAL A 66 12.99 -6.98 -8.34
CA VAL A 66 11.94 -7.73 -9.06
C VAL A 66 11.53 -6.98 -10.33
N TYR A 67 11.29 -5.67 -10.25
CA TYR A 67 10.93 -4.86 -11.42
C TYR A 67 12.04 -4.93 -12.48
N ASN A 68 13.30 -4.76 -12.11
CA ASN A 68 14.41 -4.82 -13.08
C ASN A 68 14.56 -6.21 -13.69
N PHE A 69 14.35 -7.27 -12.91
CA PHE A 69 14.38 -8.64 -13.41
C PHE A 69 13.28 -8.86 -14.45
N VAL A 70 12.04 -8.49 -14.12
CA VAL A 70 10.89 -8.60 -15.04
C VAL A 70 11.10 -7.73 -16.28
N TYR A 71 11.53 -6.48 -16.11
CA TYR A 71 11.80 -5.56 -17.21
C TYR A 71 12.84 -6.11 -18.18
N LYS A 72 13.90 -6.76 -17.68
CA LYS A 72 14.90 -7.44 -18.54
C LYS A 72 14.32 -8.60 -19.34
N MET A 73 13.24 -9.23 -18.88
CA MET A 73 12.58 -10.33 -19.60
C MET A 73 11.61 -9.83 -20.67
N VAL A 74 10.82 -8.79 -20.37
CA VAL A 74 9.71 -8.34 -21.25
C VAL A 74 10.05 -7.11 -22.08
N GLY A 75 11.06 -6.33 -21.70
CA GLY A 75 11.53 -5.14 -22.42
C GLY A 75 10.53 -3.97 -22.48
N LYS A 76 9.40 -4.06 -21.77
CA LYS A 76 8.31 -3.07 -21.78
C LYS A 76 7.96 -2.68 -20.35
N ALA A 77 7.94 -1.37 -20.08
CA ALA A 77 7.74 -0.84 -18.72
C ALA A 77 6.34 -1.14 -18.16
N GLU A 78 5.29 -0.99 -18.98
CA GLU A 78 3.90 -1.27 -18.60
C GLU A 78 3.71 -2.75 -18.24
N ALA A 79 4.13 -3.65 -19.14
CA ALA A 79 4.06 -5.09 -18.88
C ALA A 79 4.90 -5.51 -17.66
N ALA A 80 6.05 -4.85 -17.42
CA ALA A 80 6.87 -5.13 -16.26
C ALA A 80 6.20 -4.71 -14.95
N GLU A 81 5.49 -3.57 -14.96
CA GLU A 81 4.72 -3.10 -13.80
C GLU A 81 3.54 -4.03 -13.53
N ASP A 82 2.80 -4.45 -14.55
CA ASP A 82 1.67 -5.40 -14.39
C ASP A 82 2.13 -6.73 -13.79
N ILE A 83 3.21 -7.30 -14.33
CA ILE A 83 3.77 -8.57 -13.83
C ILE A 83 4.34 -8.39 -12.42
N PHE A 84 5.00 -7.26 -12.14
CA PHE A 84 5.50 -6.94 -10.81
C PHE A 84 4.35 -6.90 -9.79
N GLN A 85 3.28 -6.18 -10.09
CA GLN A 85 2.10 -6.09 -9.22
C GLN A 85 1.46 -7.46 -8.99
N GLU A 86 1.24 -8.23 -10.05
CA GLU A 86 0.67 -9.58 -9.97
C GLU A 86 1.56 -10.53 -9.15
N THR A 87 2.88 -10.39 -9.25
CA THR A 87 3.84 -11.21 -8.47
C THR A 87 3.63 -11.02 -6.97
N PHE A 88 3.53 -9.77 -6.49
CA PHE A 88 3.32 -9.51 -5.06
C PHE A 88 1.91 -9.86 -4.59
N LEU A 89 0.89 -9.69 -5.45
CA LEU A 89 -0.46 -10.18 -5.15
C LEU A 89 -0.49 -11.71 -4.96
N ARG A 90 0.28 -12.46 -5.75
CA ARG A 90 0.41 -13.91 -5.56
C ARG A 90 1.12 -14.28 -4.28
N VAL A 91 2.19 -13.55 -3.90
CA VAL A 91 2.88 -13.77 -2.62
C VAL A 91 1.90 -13.63 -1.46
N ILE A 92 1.07 -12.59 -1.47
CA ILE A 92 0.01 -12.38 -0.46
C ILE A 92 -0.97 -13.55 -0.42
N LYS A 93 -1.52 -13.93 -1.57
CA LYS A 93 -2.54 -14.99 -1.66
C LYS A 93 -2.01 -16.31 -1.10
N ASN A 94 -0.76 -16.65 -1.43
CA ASN A 94 -0.12 -17.88 -0.92
C ASN A 94 0.28 -17.77 0.55
N ALA A 95 0.57 -16.57 1.06
CA ALA A 95 0.95 -16.39 2.46
C ALA A 95 -0.22 -16.59 3.46
N HIS A 96 -1.47 -16.49 2.98
CA HIS A 96 -2.68 -16.72 3.77
C HIS A 96 -3.21 -18.16 3.71
N THR A 97 -2.60 -19.03 2.91
CA THR A 97 -3.00 -20.44 2.74
C THR A 97 -2.06 -21.34 3.53
#